data_AF-A0A1L9NEA1-F1
#
_entry.id   AF-A0A1L9NEA1-F1
#
_cell.length_a   1.000
_cell.length_b   1.000
_cell.length_c   1.000
_cell.angle_alpha   90.00
_cell.angle_beta   90.00
_cell.angle_gamma   90.00
#
_symmetry.space_group_name_H-M   'P 1'
#
loop_
_entity.id
_entity.type
_entity.pdbx_description
1 polymer ?
#
loop_
_entity_poly.entity_id
_entity_poly.type
_entity_poly.pdbx_seq_one_letter_code
_entity_poly.pdbx_strand_id
1 'polypeptide(L)' 'TRYNYMLSAAFDGGLGICTMLIFFCLYCPNVSFNWWGNVAAYNTADVMGLPLKSVAPGKTFGPATWKLNRF' A
#
# COMPACT_ATOMS: atom_id res chain seq x y z
N THR A 1 19.38 5.19 19.36
CA THR A 1 19.44 4.28 18.19
C THR A 1 19.35 2.80 18.54
N ARG A 2 19.74 2.34 19.76
CA ARG A 2 19.67 0.91 20.14
C ARG A 2 18.25 0.30 20.17
N TYR A 3 17.25 1.06 20.64
CA TYR A 3 15.88 0.57 20.74
C TYR A 3 15.20 0.34 19.38
N ASN A 4 15.45 1.20 18.39
CA ASN A 4 14.88 1.03 17.04
C ASN A 4 15.46 -0.20 16.32
N TYR A 5 16.73 -0.52 16.57
CA TYR A 5 17.35 -1.72 16.02
C TYR A 5 16.75 -3.00 16.60
N MET A 6 16.56 -3.06 17.92
CA MET A 6 15.88 -4.20 18.56
C MET A 6 14.42 -4.34 18.09
N LEU A 7 13.70 -3.24 17.90
CA LEU A 7 12.34 -3.26 17.37
C LEU A 7 12.30 -3.76 15.92
N SER A 8 13.20 -3.27 15.06
CA SER A 8 13.30 -3.72 13.67
C SER A 8 13.65 -5.21 13.58
N ALA A 9 14.60 -5.67 14.38
CA ALA A 9 14.98 -7.09 14.45
C ALA A 9 13.82 -7.97 14.97
N ALA A 10 13.06 -7.49 15.94
CA ALA A 10 11.87 -8.19 16.43
C ALA A 10 10.75 -8.23 15.38
N PHE A 11 10.61 -7.19 14.54
CA PHE A 11 9.62 -7.15 13.48
C PHE A 11 9.91 -8.16 12.36
N ASP A 12 11.18 -8.31 11.96
CA ASP A 12 11.59 -9.31 10.97
C ASP A 12 11.39 -10.75 11.49
N GLY A 13 11.74 -11.00 12.75
CA GLY A 13 11.49 -12.30 13.39
C GLY A 13 9.99 -12.60 13.56
N GLY A 14 9.21 -11.59 13.96
CA GLY A 14 7.76 -11.69 14.10
C GLY A 14 7.05 -11.98 12.78
N LEU A 15 7.47 -11.34 11.69
CA LEU A 15 6.96 -11.58 10.34
C LEU A 15 7.16 -13.05 9.93
N GLY A 16 8.34 -13.61 10.17
CA GLY A 16 8.64 -15.01 9.86
C GLY A 16 7.73 -15.99 10.61
N ILE A 17 7.56 -15.80 11.91
CA ILE A 17 6.70 -16.65 12.75
C ILE A 17 5.23 -16.54 12.32
N CYS A 18 4.72 -15.33 12.08
CA CYS A 18 3.36 -15.10 11.62
C CYS A 18 3.10 -15.76 10.26
N THR A 19 4.06 -15.69 9.34
CA THR A 19 3.96 -16.31 8.01
C THR A 19 3.81 -17.82 8.11
N MET A 20 4.59 -18.46 8.98
CA MET A 20 4.50 -19.91 9.20
C MET A 20 3.16 -20.32 9.82
N LEU A 21 2.64 -19.54 10.76
CA LEU A 21 1.31 -19.77 11.36
C LEU A 21 0.18 -19.63 10.32
N ILE A 22 0.21 -18.58 9.51
CA ILE A 22 -0.77 -18.33 8.45
C ILE A 22 -0.77 -19.50 7.44
N PHE A 23 0.42 -20.01 7.07
CA PHE A 23 0.53 -21.16 6.16
C PHE A 23 -0.19 -22.40 6.70
N PHE A 24 0.05 -22.80 7.96
CA PHE A 24 -0.61 -23.97 8.52
C PHE A 24 -2.11 -23.76 8.76
N CYS A 25 -2.52 -22.56 9.17
CA CYS A 25 -3.93 -22.29 9.49
C CYS A 25 -4.80 -22.07 8.24
N LEU A 26 -4.26 -21.52 7.15
CA LEU A 26 -5.06 -21.11 5.99
C LEU A 26 -4.71 -21.91 4.72
N TYR A 27 -3.42 -22.13 4.46
CA TYR A 27 -2.98 -22.78 3.22
C TYR A 27 -3.16 -24.31 3.26
N CYS A 28 -2.74 -24.99 4.33
CA CYS A 28 -2.91 -26.44 4.47
C CYS A 28 -4.37 -26.93 4.42
N PRO A 29 -5.32 -26.34 5.17
CA PRO A 29 -6.73 -26.76 5.10
C PRO A 29 -7.48 -26.19 3.88
N ASN A 30 -6.80 -25.43 3.02
CA ASN A 30 -7.36 -24.80 1.81
C ASN A 30 -8.63 -23.98 2.12
N VAL A 31 -8.57 -23.16 3.17
CA VAL A 31 -9.69 -22.36 3.62
C VAL A 31 -9.78 -21.10 2.76
N SER A 32 -10.86 -20.97 1.99
CA SER A 32 -11.15 -19.75 1.25
C SER A 32 -11.75 -18.69 2.17
N PHE A 33 -10.95 -17.70 2.56
CA PHE A 33 -11.41 -16.57 3.39
C PHE A 33 -11.71 -15.34 2.51
N ASN A 34 -12.95 -14.86 2.57
CA ASN A 34 -13.35 -13.61 1.94
C ASN A 34 -13.10 -12.46 2.91
N TRP A 35 -12.08 -11.64 2.62
CA TRP A 35 -11.71 -10.50 3.42
C TRP A 35 -11.23 -9.34 2.56
N TRP A 36 -11.03 -8.20 3.20
CA TRP A 36 -10.66 -6.96 2.54
C TRP A 36 -9.48 -7.12 1.57
N GLY A 37 -8.39 -7.79 1.97
CA GLY A 37 -7.21 -7.94 1.10
C GLY A 37 -7.35 -8.95 -0.04
N ASN A 38 -8.34 -9.84 -0.01
CA ASN A 38 -8.60 -10.76 -1.13
C ASN A 38 -9.63 -10.21 -2.12
N VAL A 39 -10.55 -9.33 -1.68
CA VAL A 39 -11.69 -8.89 -2.51
C VAL A 39 -11.76 -7.36 -2.63
N ALA A 40 -11.74 -6.64 -1.51
CA ALA A 40 -11.96 -5.19 -1.52
C ALA A 40 -10.72 -4.40 -1.99
N ALA A 41 -9.51 -4.94 -1.83
CA ALA A 41 -8.28 -4.30 -2.30
C ALA A 41 -8.33 -3.99 -3.81
N TYR A 42 -9.00 -4.83 -4.60
CA TYR A 42 -9.14 -4.65 -6.06
C TYR A 42 -10.23 -3.66 -6.47
N ASN A 43 -11.16 -3.33 -5.56
CA ASN A 43 -12.26 -2.39 -5.81
C ASN A 43 -11.92 -0.96 -5.33
N THR A 44 -10.63 -0.67 -5.13
CA THR A 44 -10.18 0.64 -4.64
C THR A 44 -9.95 1.61 -5.81
N ALA A 45 -10.24 2.90 -5.61
CA ALA A 45 -10.08 3.94 -6.62
C ALA A 45 -8.66 4.00 -7.21
N ASP A 46 -7.64 3.68 -6.41
CA ASP A 46 -6.24 3.58 -6.86
C ASP A 46 -6.04 2.48 -7.90
N VAL A 47 -6.65 1.30 -7.69
CA VAL A 47 -6.58 0.17 -8.63
C VAL A 47 -7.36 0.46 -9.90
N MET A 48 -8.48 1.19 -9.78
CA MET A 48 -9.32 1.59 -10.91
C MET A 48 -8.76 2.80 -11.69
N GLY A 49 -7.66 3.39 -11.25
CA GLY A 49 -7.07 4.58 -11.86
C GLY A 49 -8.01 5.78 -11.87
N LEU A 50 -8.94 5.86 -10.91
CA LEU A 50 -9.97 6.89 -10.89
C LEU A 50 -9.36 8.21 -10.39
N PRO A 51 -9.37 9.29 -11.18
CA PRO A 51 -8.86 10.57 -10.71
C PRO A 51 -9.81 11.14 -9.64
N LEU A 52 -9.31 11.34 -8.42
CA LEU A 52 -10.07 12.00 -7.32
C LEU A 52 -10.53 13.41 -7.72
N LYS A 53 -9.77 14.09 -8.58
CA LYS A 53 -10.08 15.41 -9.11
C LYS A 53 -9.63 15.47 -10.58
N SER A 54 -10.57 15.51 -11.50
CA SER A 54 -10.29 15.77 -12.91
C SER A 54 -10.22 17.28 -13.16
N VAL A 55 -9.39 17.68 -14.11
CA VAL A 55 -9.32 19.06 -14.56
C VAL A 55 -10.35 19.26 -15.67
N ALA A 56 -10.99 20.44 -15.71
CA ALA A 56 -11.88 20.79 -16.82
C ALA A 56 -11.13 20.68 -18.17
N PRO A 57 -11.83 20.31 -19.27
CA PRO A 57 -11.21 20.17 -20.59
C PRO A 57 -10.38 21.43 -20.94
N GLY A 58 -9.08 21.25 -21.21
CA GLY A 58 -8.18 22.33 -21.60
C GLY A 58 -7.53 23.12 -20.46
N LYS A 59 -7.66 22.68 -19.20
CA LYS A 59 -6.87 23.23 -18.08
C LYS A 59 -5.84 22.19 -17.63
N THR A 60 -4.71 22.66 -17.12
CA THR A 60 -3.63 21.82 -16.57
C THR A 60 -3.53 22.01 -15.06
N PHE A 61 -3.01 21.01 -14.35
CA PHE A 61 -2.61 21.20 -12.96
C PHE A 61 -1.31 22.01 -12.89
N GLY A 62 -1.31 23.06 -12.07
CA GLY A 62 -0.18 23.98 -11.93
C GLY A 62 -0.20 25.17 -12.90
N PRO A 63 0.69 26.15 -12.68
CA PRO A 63 0.82 27.32 -13.56
C PRO A 63 1.37 26.92 -14.93
N ALA A 64 0.91 27.58 -15.99
CA ALA A 64 1.36 27.32 -17.37
C ALA A 64 2.86 27.60 -17.58
N THR A 65 3.46 28.44 -16.73
CA THR A 65 4.89 28.78 -16.77
C THR A 65 5.44 28.79 -15.36
N TRP A 66 6.46 27.98 -15.10
CA TRP A 66 7.24 28.02 -13.87
C TRP A 66 8.31 29.09 -14.01
N LYS A 67 8.25 30.15 -13.19
CA LYS A 67 9.34 31.12 -13.13
C LYS A 67 10.51 30.49 -12.39
N LEU A 68 11.59 30.23 -13.12
CA LEU A 68 12.87 29.84 -12.53
C LEU A 68 13.52 31.09 -11.96
N ASN A 69 13.27 31.39 -10.68
CA ASN A 69 14.05 32.40 -9.97
C ASN A 69 15.42 31.80 -9.65
N ARG A 70 16.35 31.87 -10.60
CA ARG A 70 17.78 31.69 -10.31
C ARG A 70 18.25 32.94 -9.58
N PHE A 71 18.57 32.77 -8.30
CA PHE A 71 19.73 33.47 -7.74
C PHE A 71 20.98 32.82 -8.32
#